data_AF-A0A0Q4JFC2-F1
#
_entry.id   AF-A0A0Q4JFC2-F1
#
_cell.length_a   1.000
_cell.length_b   1.000
_cell.length_c   1.000
_cell.angle_alpha   90.00
_cell.angle_beta   90.00
_cell.angle_gamma   90.00
#
_symmetry.space_group_name_H-M   'P 1'
#
loop_
_entity.id
_entity.type
_entity.pdbx_description
1 polymer ?
#
loop_
_entity_poly.entity_id
_entity_poly.type
_entity_poly.pdbx_seq_one_letter_code
_entity_poly.pdbx_strand_id
1 'polypeptide(L)'
;MSNRQLEERMEREHDAQIADALGISAEDYELLEPRIEPVDSDGGTVGLDVYFDEGSDPEIIAKIPGAEIGGFKRIGYIDFDGPDEPDHI
;
A
#
# COMPACT_ATOMS: atom_id res chain seq x y z
N MET A 1 -18.08 -20.87 1.92
CA MET A 1 -16.88 -20.19 1.42
C MET A 1 -16.59 -19.10 2.42
N SER A 2 -15.47 -19.21 3.13
CA SER A 2 -15.23 -18.46 4.38
C SER A 2 -14.78 -17.04 4.08
N ASN A 3 -15.43 -16.03 4.67
CA ASN A 3 -15.07 -14.60 4.61
C ASN A 3 -13.56 -14.35 4.75
N ARG A 4 -12.91 -15.09 5.65
CA ARG A 4 -11.46 -14.98 5.90
C ARG A 4 -10.58 -15.15 4.66
N GLN A 5 -10.90 -16.09 3.77
CA GLN A 5 -10.10 -16.30 2.56
C GLN A 5 -10.25 -15.18 1.54
N LEU A 6 -11.36 -14.45 1.60
CA LEU A 6 -11.62 -13.29 0.75
C LEU A 6 -10.87 -12.06 1.30
N GLU A 7 -10.93 -11.85 2.61
CA GLU A 7 -10.22 -10.78 3.33
C GLU A 7 -8.70 -10.90 3.14
N GLU A 8 -8.11 -12.08 3.35
CA GLU A 8 -6.68 -12.36 3.15
C GLU A 8 -6.21 -12.21 1.69
N ARG A 9 -7.13 -12.29 0.73
CA ARG A 9 -6.82 -12.09 -0.68
C ARG A 9 -6.86 -10.62 -1.04
N MET A 10 -7.87 -9.90 -0.58
CA MET A 10 -8.00 -8.45 -0.77
C MET A 10 -6.84 -7.69 -0.12
N GLU A 11 -6.43 -8.09 1.10
CA GLU A 11 -5.28 -7.51 1.79
C GLU A 11 -3.98 -7.69 1.01
N ARG A 12 -3.71 -8.90 0.49
CA ARG A 12 -2.53 -9.14 -0.35
C ARG A 12 -2.56 -8.41 -1.69
N GLU A 13 -3.73 -8.30 -2.31
CA GLU A 13 -3.90 -7.54 -3.56
C GLU A 13 -3.73 -6.03 -3.32
N HIS A 14 -4.16 -5.53 -2.16
CA HIS A 14 -3.95 -4.15 -1.72
C HIS A 14 -2.45 -3.86 -1.49
N ASP A 15 -1.77 -4.70 -0.71
CA ASP A 15 -0.35 -4.52 -0.40
C ASP A 15 0.54 -4.65 -1.64
N ALA A 16 0.22 -5.56 -2.55
CA ALA A 16 0.93 -5.69 -3.82
C ALA A 16 0.82 -4.42 -4.69
N GLN A 17 -0.33 -3.74 -4.69
CA GLN A 17 -0.51 -2.49 -5.44
C GLN A 17 0.29 -1.34 -4.81
N ILE A 18 0.36 -1.28 -3.48
CA ILE A 18 1.18 -0.29 -2.78
C ILE A 18 2.66 -0.54 -3.05
N ALA A 19 3.10 -1.81 -3.00
CA ALA A 19 4.47 -2.20 -3.32
C ALA A 19 4.85 -1.79 -4.75
N ASP A 20 3.97 -2.02 -5.73
CA ASP A 20 4.17 -1.61 -7.12
C ASP A 20 4.27 -0.08 -7.26
N ALA A 21 3.39 0.66 -6.58
CA ALA A 21 3.43 2.13 -6.56
C ALA A 21 4.72 2.69 -5.92
N LEU A 22 5.31 1.97 -4.97
CA LEU A 22 6.61 2.28 -4.36
C LEU A 22 7.80 1.81 -5.21
N GLY A 23 7.56 0.93 -6.20
CA GLY A 23 8.60 0.37 -7.07
C GLY A 23 9.41 -0.75 -6.42
N ILE A 24 8.84 -1.47 -5.47
CA ILE A 24 9.46 -2.62 -4.77
C ILE A 24 8.62 -3.89 -4.93
N SER A 25 9.15 -5.04 -4.54
CA SER A 25 8.37 -6.28 -4.53
C SER A 25 7.39 -6.32 -3.35
N ALA A 26 6.31 -7.10 -3.50
CA ALA A 26 5.37 -7.35 -2.40
C ALA A 26 6.07 -8.01 -1.20
N GLU A 27 7.07 -8.87 -1.43
CA GLU A 27 7.88 -9.49 -0.37
C GLU A 27 8.70 -8.45 0.40
N ASP A 28 9.32 -7.50 -0.32
CA ASP A 28 10.07 -6.39 0.29
C ASP A 28 9.13 -5.48 1.10
N TYR A 29 7.92 -5.24 0.59
CA TYR A 29 6.90 -4.45 1.29
C TYR A 29 6.39 -5.13 2.56
N GLU A 30 6.13 -6.45 2.51
CA GLU A 30 5.70 -7.25 3.68
C GLU A 30 6.75 -7.23 4.80
N LEU A 31 8.04 -7.20 4.45
CA LEU A 31 9.15 -7.08 5.42
C LEU A 31 9.29 -5.69 6.04
N LEU A 32 8.87 -4.64 5.32
CA LEU A 32 8.98 -3.26 5.81
C LEU A 32 7.97 -2.95 6.91
N GLU A 33 6.83 -3.67 6.93
CA GLU A 33 5.64 -3.39 7.75
C GLU A 33 5.36 -1.87 7.87
N PRO A 34 5.31 -1.14 6.75
CA PRO A 34 5.27 0.32 6.80
C PRO A 34 3.93 0.80 7.33
N ARG A 35 3.95 1.94 8.03
CA ARG A 35 2.70 2.57 8.46
C ARG A 35 2.08 3.33 7.30
N ILE A 36 0.86 2.97 6.96
CA ILE A 36 0.08 3.62 5.90
C ILE A 36 -0.92 4.56 6.55
N GLU A 37 -0.98 5.81 6.06
CA GLU A 37 -2.04 6.74 6.43
C GLU A 37 -2.79 7.25 5.20
N PRO A 38 -4.13 7.20 5.21
CA PRO A 38 -4.91 7.80 4.14
C PRO A 38 -4.79 9.31 4.17
N VAL A 39 -4.64 9.89 2.97
CA VAL A 39 -4.63 11.32 2.76
C VAL A 39 -5.99 11.71 2.22
N ASP A 40 -6.78 12.42 3.02
CA ASP A 40 -8.11 12.87 2.63
C ASP A 40 -8.08 14.32 2.12
N SER A 41 -8.85 14.59 1.06
CA SER A 41 -9.11 15.94 0.55
C SER A 41 -10.55 16.06 0.09
N ASP A 42 -11.21 17.18 0.42
CA ASP A 42 -12.57 17.53 -0.01
C ASP A 42 -13.61 16.39 0.06
N GLY A 43 -13.55 15.57 1.12
CA GLY A 43 -14.53 14.52 1.39
C GLY A 43 -14.23 13.16 0.76
N GLY A 44 -13.02 12.94 0.23
CA GLY A 44 -12.56 11.63 -0.23
C GLY A 44 -11.06 11.41 -0.04
N THR A 45 -10.64 10.15 0.00
CA THR A 45 -9.22 9.78 0.06
C THR A 45 -8.59 10.03 -1.30
N VAL A 46 -7.52 10.83 -1.35
CA VAL A 46 -6.82 11.23 -2.58
C VAL A 46 -5.43 10.58 -2.72
N GLY A 47 -5.01 9.79 -1.74
CA GLY A 47 -3.75 9.06 -1.76
C GLY A 47 -3.43 8.44 -0.41
N LEU A 48 -2.24 7.86 -0.31
CA LEU A 48 -1.74 7.24 0.91
C LEU A 48 -0.32 7.76 1.19
N ASP A 49 -0.05 8.08 2.45
CA ASP A 49 1.29 8.34 2.96
C ASP A 49 1.85 7.07 3.58
N VAL A 50 2.94 6.56 3.00
CA VAL A 50 3.66 5.38 3.48
C VAL A 50 4.87 5.85 4.29
N TYR A 51 4.87 5.61 5.58
CA TYR A 51 5.92 6.01 6.51
C TYR A 51 6.95 4.89 6.69
N PHE A 52 8.23 5.27 6.67
CA PHE A 52 9.35 4.37 6.90
C PHE A 52 10.06 4.75 8.20
N ASP A 53 9.80 4.00 9.27
CA ASP A 53 10.39 4.28 10.58
C ASP A 53 11.87 3.84 10.65
N GLU A 54 12.59 4.25 11.69
CA GLU A 54 14.00 3.85 11.90
C GLU A 54 14.20 2.33 12.07
N GLY A 55 13.12 1.59 12.34
CA GLY A 55 13.12 0.12 12.43
C GLY A 55 12.95 -0.59 11.08
N SER A 56 12.57 0.13 10.02
CA SER A 56 12.36 -0.42 8.69
C SER A 56 13.71 -0.73 8.00
N ASP A 57 13.73 -1.74 7.14
CA ASP A 57 14.96 -2.21 6.50
C ASP A 57 15.55 -1.13 5.56
N PRO A 58 16.75 -0.59 5.85
CA PRO A 58 17.37 0.46 5.06
C PRO A 58 17.74 -0.01 3.64
N GLU A 59 18.00 -1.30 3.43
CA GLU A 59 18.32 -1.84 2.11
C GLU A 59 17.10 -1.84 1.21
N ILE A 60 15.91 -2.07 1.77
CA ILE A 60 14.65 -2.01 1.03
C ILE A 60 14.25 -0.56 0.76
N ILE A 61 14.36 0.32 1.76
CA ILE A 61 14.07 1.76 1.58
C ILE A 61 14.96 2.37 0.50
N ALA A 62 16.23 1.97 0.41
CA ALA A 62 17.15 2.43 -0.62
C ALA A 62 16.74 2.04 -2.05
N LYS A 63 15.89 1.01 -2.23
CA LYS A 63 15.32 0.64 -3.53
C LYS A 63 14.18 1.59 -3.94
N ILE A 64 13.50 2.21 -2.97
CA ILE A 64 12.34 3.09 -3.20
C ILE A 64 12.84 4.47 -3.64
N PRO A 65 12.51 4.93 -4.86
CA PRO A 65 13.01 6.20 -5.36
C PRO A 65 12.49 7.39 -4.54
N GLY A 66 13.41 8.09 -3.86
CA GLY A 66 13.09 9.27 -3.07
C GLY A 66 12.38 8.97 -1.75
N ALA A 67 12.51 7.75 -1.23
CA ALA A 67 12.24 7.46 0.18
C ALA A 67 13.49 7.68 1.02
N GLU A 68 13.29 7.99 2.30
CA GLU A 68 14.35 8.14 3.30
C GLU A 68 13.90 7.52 4.62
N ILE A 69 14.86 7.02 5.40
CA ILE A 69 14.60 6.46 6.73
C ILE A 69 14.12 7.58 7.65
N GLY A 70 13.05 7.33 8.40
CA GLY A 70 12.36 8.34 9.21
C GLY A 70 11.49 9.30 8.40
N GLY A 71 11.38 9.08 7.08
CA GLY A 71 10.55 9.87 6.17
C GLY A 71 9.25 9.16 5.78
N PHE A 72 8.57 9.75 4.81
CA PHE A 72 7.39 9.15 4.20
C PHE A 72 7.40 9.36 2.69
N LYS A 73 6.74 8.44 1.98
CA LYS A 73 6.47 8.56 0.55
C LYS A 73 4.98 8.63 0.34
N ARG A 74 4.53 9.70 -0.30
CA ARG A 74 3.16 9.81 -0.79
C ARG A 74 3.02 9.04 -2.10
N ILE A 75 2.09 8.12 -2.12
CA ILE A 75 1.57 7.49 -3.34
C ILE A 75 0.22 8.11 -3.68
N GLY A 76 -0.07 8.24 -4.98
CA GLY A 76 -1.34 8.78 -5.45
C GLY A 76 -2.51 7.87 -5.06
N TYR A 77 -3.73 8.33 -5.31
CA TYR A 77 -4.91 7.47 -5.17
C TYR A 77 -4.71 6.19 -5.98
N ILE A 78 -4.65 5.06 -5.26
CA ILE A 78 -4.75 3.74 -5.85
C ILE A 78 -6.23 3.41 -5.77
N ASP A 79 -6.84 3.24 -6.93
CA ASP A 79 -8.20 2.72 -7.02
C ASP A 79 -8.12 1.26 -6.63
N PHE A 80 -8.33 0.97 -5.35
CA PHE A 80 -8.50 -0.39 -4.86
C PHE A 80 -9.88 -0.83 -5.30
N ASP A 81 -10.01 -1.07 -6.60
CA ASP A 81 -11.16 -1.71 -7.20
C ASP A 81 -11.18 -3.14 -6.65
N GLY A 82 -11.74 -3.28 -5.44
CA GLY A 82 -12.28 -4.55 -4.98
C GLY A 82 -13.26 -4.98 -6.07
N PRO A 83 -13.25 -6.28 -6.42
CA PRO A 83 -13.74 -6.76 -7.72
C PRO A 83 -15.01 -6.03 -8.10
N ASP A 84 -14.97 -5.24 -9.20
CA ASP A 84 -16.13 -4.73 -9.93
C ASP A 84 -17.31 -5.63 -9.59
N GLU A 85 -18.21 -5.18 -8.69
CA GLU A 85 -19.43 -5.95 -8.45
C GLU A 85 -20.04 -6.09 -9.84
N PRO A 86 -20.16 -7.31 -10.41
CA PRO A 86 -20.67 -7.44 -11.75
C PRO A 86 -22.06 -6.83 -11.72
N ASP A 87 -22.22 -5.73 -12.46
CA ASP A 87 -23.47 -4.98 -12.59
C ASP A 87 -24.58 -6.01 -12.81
N HIS A 88 -25.38 -6.25 -11.76
CA HIS A 88 -26.42 -7.27 -11.78
C HIS A 88 -27.57 -6.72 -12.62
N ILE A 89 -27.45 -6.91 -13.94
CA ILE A 89 -28.50 -6.69 -14.95
C ILE A 89 -29.70 -7.63 -14.76
#